data_AF-A0A2G4JC98-F1
#
_entry.id   AF-A0A2G4JC98-F1
#
_cell.length_a   1.000
_cell.length_b   1.000
_cell.length_c   1.000
_cell.angle_alpha   90.00
_cell.angle_beta   90.00
_cell.angle_gamma   90.00
#
_symmetry.space_group_name_H-M   'P 1'
#
loop_
_entity.id
_entity.type
_entity.pdbx_description
1 polymer ?
#
loop_
_entity_poly.entity_id
_entity_poly.type
_entity_poly.pdbx_seq_one_letter_code
_entity_poly.pdbx_strand_id
1 'polypeptide(L)'
;MILLRYLYVLALVVWLGGMVVAGGVAAPSIFAVLQEWNPVEGRVLAGRVFGEVLQRLYWLGYASAAVMFVALTLHRLLGARPIRYGVRATILASMVALTLVADYNVGHANIFLSLTVIGGLALAFWEARE
;
A
#
# COMPACT_ATOMS: atom_id res chain seq x y z
N MET A 1 15.22 19.24 -2.60
CA MET A 1 15.37 17.82 -2.20
C MET A 1 14.47 17.45 -1.03
N ILE A 2 14.41 18.25 0.05
CA ILE A 2 13.54 17.96 1.22
C ILE A 2 12.05 17.76 0.86
N LEU A 3 11.49 18.60 -0.02
CA LEU A 3 10.08 18.53 -0.41
C LEU A 3 9.75 17.22 -1.13
N LEU A 4 10.60 16.80 -2.07
CA LEU A 4 10.43 15.55 -2.80
C LEU A 4 10.53 14.33 -1.88
N ARG A 5 11.44 14.37 -0.90
CA ARG A 5 11.57 13.32 0.11
C ARG A 5 10.32 13.27 0.98
N TYR A 6 9.82 14.43 1.40
CA TYR A 6 8.58 14.52 2.16
C TYR A 6 7.38 13.96 1.39
N LEU A 7 7.21 14.33 0.11
CA LEU A 7 6.14 13.79 -0.74
C LEU A 7 6.26 12.27 -0.92
N TYR A 8 7.48 11.75 -1.10
CA TYR A 8 7.72 10.32 -1.21
C TYR A 8 7.32 9.57 0.07
N VAL A 9 7.76 10.05 1.24
CA VAL A 9 7.43 9.45 2.53
C VAL A 9 5.94 9.58 2.84
N LEU A 10 5.32 10.72 2.54
CA LEU A 10 3.89 10.92 2.72
C LEU A 10 3.08 9.92 1.88
N ALA A 11 3.41 9.77 0.60
CA ALA A 11 2.77 8.79 -0.27
C ALA A 11 3.00 7.35 0.22
N LEU A 12 4.20 7.03 0.71
CA LEU A 12 4.49 5.73 1.32
C LEU A 12 3.62 5.49 2.57
N VAL A 13 3.49 6.48 3.45
CA VAL A 13 2.66 6.39 4.66
C VAL A 13 1.19 6.21 4.31
N VAL A 14 0.67 6.96 3.33
CA VAL A 14 -0.72 6.83 2.88
C VAL A 14 -0.99 5.43 2.32
N TRP A 15 -0.10 4.91 1.49
CA TRP A 15 -0.25 3.58 0.89
C TRP A 15 -0.06 2.44 1.90
N LEU A 16 1.08 2.43 2.59
CA LEU A 16 1.44 1.39 3.55
C LEU A 16 0.54 1.44 4.79
N GLY A 17 0.40 2.63 5.38
CA GLY A 17 -0.43 2.85 6.55
C GLY A 17 -1.90 2.54 6.26
N GLY A 18 -2.38 2.91 5.06
CA GLY A 18 -3.72 2.56 4.61
C GLY A 18 -3.95 1.04 4.59
N MET A 19 -3.01 0.25 4.04
CA MET A 19 -3.10 -1.21 4.03
C MET A 19 -3.08 -1.82 5.44
N VAL A 20 -2.19 -1.33 6.30
CA VAL A 20 -2.09 -1.81 7.69
C VAL A 20 -3.37 -1.51 8.47
N VAL A 21 -3.92 -0.30 8.36
CA VAL A 21 -5.18 0.08 9.02
C VAL A 21 -6.36 -0.72 8.45
N ALA A 22 -6.40 -0.93 7.14
CA ALA A 22 -7.46 -1.71 6.51
C ALA A 22 -7.47 -3.16 7.02
N GLY A 23 -6.33 -3.84 7.00
CA GLY A 23 -6.22 -5.23 7.44
C GLY A 23 -6.28 -5.42 8.96
N GLY A 24 -5.62 -4.55 9.72
CA GLY A 24 -5.47 -4.70 11.17
C GLY A 24 -6.62 -4.13 11.99
N VAL A 25 -7.35 -3.14 11.46
CA VAL A 25 -8.41 -2.43 12.21
C VAL A 25 -9.74 -2.49 11.49
N ALA A 26 -9.80 -2.08 10.23
CA ALA A 26 -11.07 -1.98 9.51
C ALA A 26 -11.72 -3.34 9.28
N ALA A 27 -10.98 -4.33 8.78
CA ALA A 27 -11.49 -5.68 8.57
C ALA A 27 -12.07 -6.30 9.85
N PRO A 28 -11.30 -6.43 10.96
CA PRO A 28 -11.85 -6.99 12.20
C PRO A 28 -13.10 -6.25 12.70
N SER A 29 -13.10 -4.92 12.61
CA SER A 29 -14.23 -4.10 13.06
C SER A 29 -15.50 -4.34 12.22
N ILE A 30 -15.36 -4.36 10.89
CA ILE A 30 -16.49 -4.59 9.97
C ILE A 30 -17.06 -6.00 10.16
N PHE A 31 -16.19 -7.01 10.25
CA PHE A 31 -16.63 -8.40 10.41
C PHE A 31 -17.26 -8.65 11.79
N ALA A 32 -16.72 -8.08 12.87
CA ALA A 32 -17.28 -8.22 14.20
C ALA A 32 -18.71 -7.64 14.27
N VAL A 33 -18.87 -6.38 13.86
CA VAL A 33 -20.17 -5.67 13.94
C VAL A 33 -21.23 -6.33 13.06
N LEU A 34 -20.89 -6.69 11.82
CA LEU A 34 -21.90 -7.24 10.90
C LEU A 34 -22.28 -8.69 11.20
N GLN A 35 -21.34 -9.51 11.69
CA GLN A 35 -21.66 -10.88 12.14
C GLN A 35 -22.51 -10.88 13.41
N GLU A 36 -22.28 -9.94 14.31
CA GLU A 36 -23.12 -9.77 15.51
C GLU A 36 -24.53 -9.31 15.14
N TRP A 37 -24.67 -8.39 14.18
CA TRP A 37 -25.97 -7.93 13.70
C TRP A 37 -26.79 -9.02 13.00
N ASN A 38 -26.16 -9.85 12.15
CA ASN A 38 -26.83 -10.96 11.48
C ASN A 38 -25.89 -12.17 11.35
N PRO A 39 -26.09 -13.26 12.12
CA PRO A 39 -25.21 -14.42 12.12
C PRO A 39 -25.18 -15.19 10.78
N VAL A 40 -26.25 -15.09 9.99
CA VAL A 40 -26.41 -15.88 8.74
C VAL A 40 -25.77 -15.16 7.56
N GLU A 41 -26.05 -13.87 7.38
CA GLU A 41 -25.58 -13.10 6.21
C GLU A 41 -24.46 -12.11 6.51
N GLY A 42 -24.26 -11.76 7.78
CA GLY A 42 -23.35 -10.69 8.21
C GLY A 42 -21.91 -10.89 7.77
N ARG A 43 -21.43 -12.15 7.75
CA ARG A 43 -20.08 -12.48 7.25
C ARG A 43 -19.93 -12.18 5.75
N VAL A 44 -20.94 -12.50 4.95
CA VAL A 44 -20.91 -12.26 3.49
C VAL A 44 -20.98 -10.76 3.21
N LEU A 45 -21.87 -10.05 3.92
CA LEU A 45 -21.98 -8.60 3.79
C LEU A 45 -20.69 -7.88 4.21
N ALA A 46 -20.06 -8.32 5.31
CA ALA A 46 -18.76 -7.81 5.75
C ALA A 46 -17.67 -7.98 4.69
N GLY A 47 -17.62 -9.15 4.05
CA GLY A 47 -16.72 -9.41 2.93
C GLY A 47 -16.94 -8.45 1.75
N ARG A 48 -18.20 -8.14 1.41
CA ARG A 48 -18.53 -7.19 0.34
C ARG A 48 -18.13 -5.76 0.70
N VAL A 49 -18.46 -5.31 1.91
CA VAL A 49 -18.11 -3.96 2.39
C VAL A 49 -16.59 -3.80 2.44
N PHE A 50 -15.89 -4.77 3.02
CA PHE A 50 -14.43 -4.72 3.08
C PHE A 50 -13.78 -4.82 1.69
N GLY A 51 -14.35 -5.62 0.79
CA GLY A 51 -13.91 -5.70 -0.61
C GLY A 51 -14.01 -4.36 -1.34
N GLU A 52 -15.12 -3.64 -1.18
CA GLU A 52 -15.31 -2.28 -1.73
C GLU A 52 -14.29 -1.29 -1.14
N VAL A 53 -14.02 -1.36 0.18
CA VAL A 53 -12.99 -0.55 0.82
C VAL A 53 -11.60 -0.84 0.24
N LEU A 54 -11.26 -2.13 0.05
CA LEU A 54 -10.00 -2.54 -0.57
C LEU A 54 -9.87 -2.02 -1.99
N GLN A 55 -10.94 -2.06 -2.80
CA GLN A 55 -10.90 -1.56 -4.18
C GLN A 55 -10.55 -0.07 -4.22
N ARG A 56 -11.15 0.75 -3.33
CA ARG A 56 -10.80 2.16 -3.20
C ARG A 56 -9.38 2.37 -2.70
N LEU A 57 -8.92 1.50 -1.80
CA LEU A 57 -7.56 1.55 -1.29
C LEU A 57 -6.52 1.19 -2.36
N TYR A 58 -6.82 0.28 -3.28
CA TYR A 58 -5.95 -0.02 -4.43
C TYR A 58 -5.79 1.18 -5.34
N TRP A 59 -6.87 1.89 -5.66
CA TRP A 59 -6.79 3.16 -6.40
C TRP A 59 -5.92 4.21 -5.70
N LEU A 60 -6.07 4.35 -4.38
CA LEU A 60 -5.21 5.22 -3.58
C LEU A 60 -3.74 4.76 -3.58
N GLY A 61 -3.52 3.45 -3.58
CA GLY A 61 -2.21 2.82 -3.72
C GLY A 61 -1.55 3.16 -5.06
N TYR A 62 -2.27 3.07 -6.17
CA TYR A 62 -1.76 3.45 -7.49
C TYR A 62 -1.45 4.95 -7.58
N ALA A 63 -2.30 5.81 -7.02
CA ALA A 63 -2.04 7.24 -6.95
C ALA A 63 -0.77 7.53 -6.13
N SER A 64 -0.61 6.87 -4.99
CA SER A 64 0.58 7.01 -4.13
C SER A 64 1.84 6.51 -4.83
N ALA A 65 1.77 5.37 -5.53
CA ALA A 65 2.86 4.83 -6.32
C ALA A 65 3.28 5.79 -7.44
N ALA A 66 2.34 6.43 -8.12
CA ALA A 66 2.64 7.44 -9.14
C ALA A 66 3.38 8.64 -8.54
N VAL A 67 2.92 9.16 -7.39
CA VAL A 67 3.61 10.24 -6.68
C VAL A 67 5.02 9.84 -6.28
N MET A 68 5.20 8.64 -5.72
CA MET A 68 6.52 8.11 -5.34
C MET A 68 7.44 7.96 -6.55
N PHE A 69 6.93 7.45 -7.68
CA PHE A 69 7.71 7.26 -8.90
C PHE A 69 8.16 8.60 -9.50
N VAL A 70 7.27 9.60 -9.55
CA VAL A 70 7.60 10.96 -10.00
C VAL A 70 8.64 11.58 -9.07
N ALA A 71 8.46 11.44 -7.75
CA ALA A 71 9.38 12.01 -6.76
C ALA A 71 10.78 11.38 -6.84
N LEU A 72 10.85 10.06 -7.04
CA LEU A 72 12.10 9.32 -7.21
C LEU A 72 12.81 9.70 -8.52
N THR A 73 12.04 9.80 -9.61
CA THR A 73 12.56 10.17 -10.95
C THR A 73 13.11 11.60 -10.94
N LEU A 74 12.38 12.55 -10.35
CA LEU A 74 12.81 13.94 -10.29
C LEU A 74 14.04 14.12 -9.39
N HIS A 75 14.16 13.35 -8.31
CA HIS A 75 15.40 13.27 -7.53
C HIS A 75 16.59 12.79 -8.37
N ARG A 76 16.40 11.81 -9.24
CA ARG A 76 17.45 11.31 -10.14
C ARG A 76 17.88 12.35 -11.19
N LEU A 77 16.93 13.15 -11.70
CA LEU A 77 17.23 14.18 -12.69
C LEU A 77 17.94 15.39 -12.08
N LEU A 78 17.59 15.74 -10.83
CA LEU A 78 18.13 16.91 -10.12
C LEU A 78 19.38 16.61 -9.27
N GLY A 79 19.77 15.34 -9.08
CA GLY A 79 20.89 14.94 -8.25
C GLY A 79 21.87 13.99 -8.96
N ALA A 80 23.18 14.17 -8.72
CA ALA A 80 24.22 13.31 -9.27
C ALA A 80 24.04 11.85 -8.81
N ARG A 81 23.95 10.96 -9.80
CA ARG A 81 23.50 9.55 -9.74
C ARG A 81 24.04 8.72 -8.55
N PRO A 82 23.17 8.32 -7.61
CA PRO A 82 23.47 7.25 -6.67
C PRO A 82 22.99 5.89 -7.21
N ILE A 83 23.79 4.84 -7.00
CA ILE A 83 23.47 3.41 -7.22
C ILE A 83 22.17 2.98 -6.49
N ARG A 84 21.80 3.70 -5.43
CA ARG A 84 20.63 3.44 -4.57
C ARG A 84 19.28 3.62 -5.26
N TYR A 85 19.22 4.32 -6.39
CA TYR A 85 17.99 4.52 -7.17
C TYR A 85 17.41 3.20 -7.66
N GLY A 86 18.26 2.30 -8.17
CA GLY A 86 17.80 1.03 -8.77
C GLY A 86 17.06 0.16 -7.76
N VAL A 87 17.61 0.04 -6.54
CA VAL A 87 17.00 -0.76 -5.46
C VAL A 87 15.62 -0.22 -5.08
N ARG A 88 15.48 1.09 -4.86
CA ARG A 88 14.20 1.70 -4.48
C ARG A 88 13.16 1.58 -5.59
N ALA A 89 13.55 1.83 -6.84
CA ALA A 89 12.67 1.70 -7.99
C ALA A 89 12.17 0.26 -8.15
N THR A 90 13.03 -0.74 -7.94
CA THR A 90 12.65 -2.15 -8.01
C THR A 90 11.69 -2.54 -6.88
N ILE A 91 11.91 -2.09 -5.64
CA ILE A 91 11.00 -2.36 -4.52
C ILE A 91 9.64 -1.67 -4.76
N LEU A 92 9.65 -0.42 -5.24
CA LEU A 92 8.42 0.29 -5.59
C LEU A 92 7.66 -0.46 -6.69
N ALA A 93 8.35 -0.89 -7.75
CA ALA A 93 7.75 -1.64 -8.84
C ALA A 93 7.19 -2.99 -8.37
N SER A 94 7.88 -3.70 -7.49
CA SER A 94 7.39 -4.97 -6.94
C SER A 94 6.14 -4.76 -6.07
N MET A 95 6.09 -3.70 -5.26
CA MET A 95 4.89 -3.35 -4.48
C MET A 95 3.68 -3.05 -5.38
N VAL A 96 3.88 -2.32 -6.49
CA VAL A 96 2.81 -2.05 -7.46
C VAL A 96 2.34 -3.36 -8.11
N ALA A 97 3.27 -4.21 -8.53
CA ALA A 97 2.95 -5.51 -9.13
C ALA A 97 2.15 -6.41 -8.16
N LEU A 98 2.57 -6.48 -6.90
CA LEU A 98 1.85 -7.22 -5.85
C LEU A 98 0.44 -6.65 -5.63
N THR A 99 0.30 -5.32 -5.65
CA THR A 99 -1.00 -4.67 -5.50
C THR A 99 -1.92 -4.95 -6.69
N LEU A 100 -1.40 -4.96 -7.93
CA LEU A 100 -2.15 -5.38 -9.12
C LEU A 100 -2.61 -6.83 -9.04
N VAL A 101 -1.73 -7.74 -8.60
CA VAL A 101 -2.07 -9.14 -8.43
C VAL A 101 -3.13 -9.33 -7.33
N ALA A 102 -3.06 -8.54 -6.26
CA ALA A 102 -4.04 -8.54 -5.17
C ALA A 102 -5.42 -8.03 -5.61
N ASP A 103 -5.45 -6.99 -6.44
CA ASP A 103 -6.69 -6.44 -7.02
C ASP A 103 -7.38 -7.45 -7.93
N TYR A 104 -6.61 -8.12 -8.80
CA TYR A 104 -7.15 -9.16 -9.68
C TYR A 104 -7.57 -10.43 -8.92
N ASN A 105 -6.87 -10.80 -7.84
CA ASN A 105 -7.12 -12.04 -7.08
C ASN A 105 -7.62 -11.75 -5.66
N VAL A 106 -8.84 -11.20 -5.53
CA VAL A 106 -9.45 -10.83 -4.24
C VAL A 106 -9.43 -11.99 -3.22
N GLY A 107 -9.57 -13.24 -3.68
CA GLY A 107 -9.54 -14.43 -2.80
C GLY A 107 -8.20 -14.70 -2.08
N HIS A 108 -7.07 -14.25 -2.65
CA HIS A 108 -5.73 -14.40 -2.06
C HIS A 108 -5.08 -13.06 -1.70
N ALA A 109 -5.85 -11.98 -1.71
CA ALA A 109 -5.38 -10.61 -1.48
C ALA A 109 -4.56 -10.47 -0.18
N ASN A 110 -4.91 -11.23 0.87
CA ASN A 110 -4.21 -11.18 2.17
C ASN A 110 -2.70 -11.47 2.07
N ILE A 111 -2.30 -12.45 1.25
CA ILE A 111 -0.88 -12.82 1.09
C ILE A 111 -0.13 -11.70 0.35
N PHE A 112 -0.72 -11.17 -0.72
CA PHE A 112 -0.12 -10.11 -1.52
C PHE A 112 -0.05 -8.77 -0.78
N LEU A 113 -1.05 -8.46 0.05
CA LEU A 113 -1.04 -7.31 0.95
C LEU A 113 0.10 -7.42 1.97
N SER A 114 0.29 -8.59 2.58
CA SER A 114 1.39 -8.84 3.53
C SER A 114 2.77 -8.63 2.87
N LEU A 115 2.96 -9.12 1.65
CA LEU A 115 4.21 -8.91 0.90
C LEU A 115 4.42 -7.43 0.53
N THR A 116 3.35 -6.72 0.19
CA THR A 116 3.40 -5.28 -0.09
C THR A 116 3.79 -4.48 1.16
N VAL A 117 3.28 -4.88 2.33
CA VAL A 117 3.65 -4.28 3.62
C VAL A 117 5.14 -4.46 3.92
N ILE A 118 5.70 -5.65 3.67
CA ILE A 118 7.14 -5.91 3.83
C ILE A 118 7.97 -4.99 2.91
N GLY A 119 7.58 -4.86 1.65
CA GLY A 119 8.22 -3.93 0.71
C GLY A 119 8.18 -2.48 1.19
N GLY A 120 7.04 -2.04 1.71
CA GLY A 120 6.87 -0.70 2.25
C GLY A 120 7.73 -0.43 3.48
N LEU A 121 7.83 -1.41 4.39
CA LEU A 121 8.73 -1.34 5.56
C LEU A 121 10.20 -1.29 5.13
N ALA A 122 10.59 -2.03 4.10
CA ALA A 122 11.94 -1.97 3.55
C ALA A 122 12.27 -0.57 3.00
N LEU A 123 11.31 0.09 2.32
CA LEU A 123 11.48 1.47 1.86
C LEU A 123 11.54 2.47 3.03
N ALA A 124 10.69 2.29 4.06
CA ALA A 124 10.70 3.15 5.24
C ALA A 124 12.01 3.04 6.02
N PHE A 125 12.52 1.82 6.21
CA PHE A 125 13.83 1.58 6.83
C PHE A 125 14.96 2.25 6.05
N TRP A 126 14.91 2.19 4.71
CA TRP A 126 15.91 2.85 3.88
C TRP A 126 15.87 4.38 4.01
N GLU A 127 14.66 4.97 4.01
CA GLU A 127 14.49 6.42 4.21
C GLU A 127 14.92 6.87 5.60
N ALA A 128 14.77 6.05 6.64
CA ALA A 128 15.22 6.40 8.00
C ALA A 128 16.75 6.46 8.15
N ARG A 129 17.50 5.89 7.20
CA ARG A 129 18.97 5.80 7.24
C ARG A 129 19.68 6.97 6.57
N GLU A 130 18.94 7.87 5.92
CA GLU A 130 19.45 9.06 5.20
C GLU A 130 19.07 10.37 5.88
#